data_AF-A0A3E0N826-F1
#
_entry.id   AF-A0A3E0N826-F1
#
_cell.length_a   1.000
_cell.length_b   1.000
_cell.length_c   1.000
_cell.angle_alpha   90.00
_cell.angle_beta   90.00
_cell.angle_gamma   90.00
#
_symmetry.space_group_name_H-M   'P 1'
#
loop_
_entity.id
_entity.type
_entity.pdbx_description
1 polymer ?
#
loop_
_entity_poly.entity_id
_entity_poly.type
_entity_poly.pdbx_seq_one_letter_code
_entity_poly.pdbx_strand_id
1 'polypeptide(L)'
;RGTLRVYHTPEKQAIVGEIVDRFVNTEAETQAMTVRVATVGHPNWRARASQMLRPVPTQTQGIQAWLLAKEDATLLLTELGRRSDYQQHSSPHLLVNNGQTTILNGTRSRQYVRGVLASANGLAGYTPDVAQLTEGYTLELSPLLSLDGSTIDAVLKFHNDQVEKMVAVQLQAPGTAQQWVNTEVPQLSSCRLQERFRWPSDKVLLVSLGMVASPVPQMKSPLSLPLTSPAPPRADTLIFIENKGAAVRNVTPAGTASAPATKYHGRY
;
A
#
# COMPACT_ATOMS: atom_id res chain seq x y z
N ARG A 1 27.59 -12.95 -17.85
CA ARG A 1 28.43 -12.90 -16.63
C ARG A 1 28.93 -11.47 -16.47
N GLY A 2 28.49 -10.76 -15.43
CA GLY A 2 29.01 -9.44 -15.09
C GLY A 2 30.04 -9.57 -13.97
N THR A 3 31.14 -8.81 -14.04
CA THR A 3 32.18 -8.77 -13.01
C THR A 3 32.06 -7.47 -12.24
N LEU A 4 31.92 -7.52 -10.91
CA LEU A 4 31.97 -6.34 -10.04
C LEU A 4 33.39 -6.14 -9.52
N ARG A 5 33.94 -4.92 -9.61
CA ARG A 5 35.23 -4.54 -9.04
C ARG A 5 35.02 -3.49 -7.94
N VAL A 6 35.54 -3.73 -6.74
CA VAL A 6 35.38 -2.85 -5.58
C VAL A 6 36.75 -2.39 -5.08
N TYR A 7 37.04 -1.09 -5.22
CA TYR A 7 38.29 -0.49 -4.74
C TYR A 7 38.05 0.22 -3.41
N HIS A 8 38.11 -0.55 -2.32
CA HIS A 8 38.00 -0.03 -0.96
C HIS A 8 38.86 -0.90 -0.02
N THR A 9 38.89 -0.56 1.27
CA THR A 9 39.44 -1.41 2.33
C THR A 9 38.84 -2.83 2.34
N PRO A 10 39.59 -3.84 2.81
CA PRO A 10 39.12 -5.23 2.85
C PRO A 10 37.79 -5.43 3.59
N GLU A 11 37.54 -4.67 4.66
CA GLU A 11 36.31 -4.77 5.44
C GLU A 11 35.08 -4.35 4.63
N LYS A 12 35.20 -3.29 3.83
CA LYS A 12 34.11 -2.84 2.94
C LYS A 12 33.94 -3.77 1.75
N GLN A 13 35.03 -4.32 1.23
CA GLN A 13 34.96 -5.34 0.18
C GLN A 13 34.20 -6.58 0.66
N ALA A 14 34.42 -7.03 1.90
CA ALA A 14 33.69 -8.15 2.49
C ALA A 14 32.18 -7.87 2.61
N ILE A 15 31.80 -6.67 3.07
CA ILE A 15 30.39 -6.24 3.14
C ILE A 15 29.74 -6.24 1.76
N VAL A 16 30.42 -5.71 0.74
CA VAL A 16 29.89 -5.71 -0.63
C VAL A 16 29.78 -7.13 -1.17
N GLY A 17 30.78 -7.99 -0.91
CA GLY A 17 30.75 -9.41 -1.26
C GLY A 17 29.52 -10.10 -0.68
N GLU A 18 29.27 -9.93 0.62
CA GLU A 18 28.10 -10.50 1.30
C GLU A 18 26.78 -10.01 0.68
N ILE A 19 26.66 -8.72 0.34
CA ILE A 19 25.46 -8.19 -0.31
C ILE A 19 25.30 -8.80 -1.70
N VAL A 20 26.36 -8.83 -2.51
CA VAL A 20 26.32 -9.40 -3.86
C VAL A 20 25.95 -10.87 -3.81
N ASP A 21 26.51 -11.64 -2.89
CA ASP A 21 26.18 -13.05 -2.71
C ASP A 21 24.69 -13.22 -2.35
N ARG A 22 24.12 -12.35 -1.51
CA ARG A 22 22.68 -12.32 -1.19
C ARG A 22 21.79 -11.90 -2.35
N PHE A 23 22.31 -11.21 -3.36
CA PHE A 23 21.54 -10.90 -4.56
C PHE A 23 21.66 -11.98 -5.63
N VAL A 24 22.87 -12.55 -5.80
CA VAL A 24 23.17 -13.50 -6.88
C VAL A 24 22.75 -14.93 -6.51
N ASN A 25 23.02 -15.39 -5.28
CA ASN A 25 22.67 -16.76 -4.89
C ASN A 25 21.18 -16.91 -4.58
N THR A 26 20.51 -15.84 -4.18
CA THR A 26 19.10 -15.92 -3.74
C THR A 26 18.08 -15.75 -4.88
N GLU A 27 18.53 -15.53 -6.12
CA GLU A 27 17.68 -15.81 -7.31
C GLU A 27 17.27 -17.29 -7.37
N ALA A 28 18.02 -18.21 -6.73
CA ALA A 28 17.75 -19.64 -6.76
C ALA A 28 16.70 -20.10 -5.73
N GLU A 29 16.46 -19.36 -4.65
CA GLU A 29 15.53 -19.75 -3.59
C GLU A 29 14.44 -18.68 -3.42
N THR A 30 13.33 -18.87 -4.14
CA THR A 30 12.15 -18.00 -4.04
C THR A 30 11.59 -18.15 -2.63
N GLN A 31 11.81 -17.18 -1.75
CA GLN A 31 11.08 -17.10 -0.48
C GLN A 31 9.84 -16.22 -0.66
N ALA A 32 8.73 -16.69 -0.12
CA ALA A 32 7.45 -16.00 -0.16
C ALA A 32 7.26 -15.18 1.12
N MET A 33 7.14 -13.86 1.01
CA MET A 33 6.63 -13.03 2.10
C MET A 33 5.18 -12.63 1.84
N THR A 34 4.40 -12.49 2.89
CA THR A 34 3.04 -11.96 2.83
C THR A 34 2.98 -10.58 3.48
N VAL A 35 2.38 -9.62 2.77
CA VAL A 35 2.15 -8.26 3.25
C VAL A 35 0.67 -8.01 3.40
N ARG A 36 0.24 -7.53 4.58
CA ARG A 36 -1.16 -7.18 4.84
C ARG A 36 -1.26 -5.73 5.32
N VAL A 37 -2.10 -4.95 4.65
CA VAL A 37 -2.45 -3.58 5.04
C VAL A 37 -3.87 -3.57 5.56
N ALA A 38 -4.07 -3.05 6.77
CA ALA A 38 -5.37 -2.91 7.39
C ALA A 38 -5.48 -1.58 8.15
N THR A 39 -6.71 -1.17 8.44
CA THR A 39 -7.01 -0.04 9.30
C THR A 39 -7.92 -0.45 10.44
N VAL A 40 -7.69 0.15 11.61
CA VAL A 40 -8.55 -0.01 12.80
C VAL A 40 -8.98 1.37 13.28
N GLY A 41 -10.27 1.61 13.42
CA GLY A 41 -10.80 2.92 13.82
C GLY A 41 -10.28 3.41 15.17
N HIS A 42 -10.10 2.52 16.16
CA HIS A 42 -9.56 2.89 17.47
C HIS A 42 -8.27 2.12 17.83
N PRO A 43 -7.17 2.80 18.25
CA PRO A 43 -5.88 2.18 18.55
C PRO A 43 -5.83 1.39 19.87
N ASN A 44 -6.98 1.14 20.52
CA ASN A 44 -7.05 0.41 21.79
C ASN A 44 -6.71 -1.08 21.65
N TRP A 45 -6.60 -1.60 20.42
CA TRP A 45 -6.11 -2.94 20.14
C TRP A 45 -4.71 -3.16 20.75
N ARG A 46 -3.87 -2.12 20.82
CA ARG A 46 -2.52 -2.19 21.40
C ARG A 46 -2.52 -2.59 22.87
N ALA A 47 -3.48 -2.10 23.65
CA ALA A 47 -3.58 -2.43 25.07
C ALA A 47 -3.83 -3.93 25.26
N ARG A 48 -4.74 -4.50 24.44
CA ARG A 48 -5.06 -5.93 24.46
C ARG A 48 -3.91 -6.81 23.97
N ALA A 49 -3.14 -6.33 22.99
CA ALA A 49 -1.98 -7.03 22.43
C ALA A 49 -0.67 -6.75 23.19
N SER A 50 -0.69 -5.94 24.25
CA SER A 50 0.55 -5.43 24.89
C SER A 50 1.54 -6.51 25.31
N GLN A 51 1.06 -7.68 25.72
CA GLN A 51 1.91 -8.79 26.18
C GLN A 51 2.62 -9.56 25.05
N MET A 52 2.07 -9.54 23.83
CA MET A 52 2.66 -10.23 22.65
C MET A 52 3.54 -9.31 21.79
N LEU A 53 3.52 -8.00 22.04
CA LEU A 53 4.20 -6.99 21.24
C LEU A 53 5.62 -6.72 21.76
N ARG A 54 6.65 -7.04 20.97
CA ARG A 54 8.04 -6.68 21.29
C ARG A 54 8.45 -5.43 20.51
N PRO A 55 8.69 -4.27 21.15
CA PRO A 55 8.94 -3.02 20.43
C PRO A 55 10.21 -3.06 19.57
N VAL A 56 10.13 -2.43 18.41
CA VAL A 56 11.24 -2.18 17.49
C VAL A 56 11.44 -0.67 17.39
N PRO A 57 12.68 -0.15 17.53
CA PRO A 57 12.92 1.27 17.40
C PRO A 57 12.58 1.75 15.99
N THR A 58 11.83 2.86 15.89
CA THR A 58 11.49 3.56 14.66
C THR A 58 12.14 4.94 14.66
N GLN A 59 12.45 5.45 13.47
CA GLN A 59 13.07 6.78 13.33
C GLN A 59 12.04 7.86 12.97
N THR A 60 10.95 7.48 12.32
CA THR A 60 9.87 8.39 11.93
C THR A 60 8.96 8.65 13.13
N GLN A 61 8.71 9.92 13.41
CA GLN A 61 7.82 10.34 14.50
C GLN A 61 6.39 9.87 14.26
N GLY A 62 5.72 9.45 15.33
CA GLY A 62 4.32 8.98 15.29
C GLY A 62 4.15 7.54 14.80
N ILE A 63 5.22 6.89 14.32
CA ILE A 63 5.20 5.49 13.86
C ILE A 63 5.72 4.59 14.96
N GLN A 64 5.08 3.43 15.12
CA GLN A 64 5.48 2.40 16.07
C GLN A 64 5.62 1.06 15.35
N ALA A 65 6.59 0.25 15.76
CA ALA A 65 6.79 -1.07 15.20
C ALA A 65 7.01 -2.11 16.31
N TRP A 66 6.59 -3.35 16.04
CA TRP A 66 6.75 -4.47 16.96
C TRP A 66 7.07 -5.76 16.21
N LEU A 67 7.74 -6.68 16.90
CA LEU A 67 7.87 -8.08 16.50
C LEU A 67 6.85 -8.92 17.27
N LEU A 68 6.21 -9.83 16.54
CA LEU A 68 5.33 -10.85 17.09
C LEU A 68 5.79 -12.24 16.68
N ALA A 69 5.46 -13.25 17.47
CA ALA A 69 5.47 -14.63 16.99
C ALA A 69 4.39 -14.80 15.89
N LYS A 70 4.55 -15.77 15.00
CA LYS A 70 3.56 -16.02 13.91
C LYS A 70 2.18 -16.39 14.45
N GLU A 71 2.15 -17.15 15.54
CA GLU A 71 0.92 -17.55 16.23
C GLU A 71 0.21 -16.33 16.85
N ASP A 72 0.94 -15.50 17.57
CA ASP A 72 0.43 -14.25 18.16
C ASP A 72 -0.12 -13.30 17.09
N ALA A 73 0.59 -13.16 15.96
CA ALA A 73 0.13 -12.34 14.84
C ALA A 73 -1.19 -12.86 14.26
N THR A 74 -1.36 -14.18 14.16
CA THR A 74 -2.59 -14.81 13.69
C THR A 74 -3.76 -14.59 14.65
N LEU A 75 -3.51 -14.73 15.96
CA LEU A 75 -4.47 -14.42 17.01
C LEU A 75 -4.89 -12.95 16.94
N LEU A 76 -3.92 -12.03 16.85
CA LEU A 76 -4.18 -10.60 16.74
C LEU A 76 -5.03 -10.27 15.51
N LEU A 77 -4.70 -10.83 14.34
CA LEU A 77 -5.47 -10.61 13.12
C LEU A 77 -6.91 -11.14 13.23
N THR A 78 -7.10 -12.27 13.93
CA THR A 78 -8.43 -12.83 14.18
C THR A 78 -9.23 -11.94 15.13
N GLU A 79 -8.63 -11.46 16.22
CA GLU A 79 -9.26 -10.51 17.14
C GLU A 79 -9.63 -9.18 16.45
N LEU A 80 -8.73 -8.65 15.62
CA LEU A 80 -8.97 -7.45 14.83
C LEU A 80 -10.12 -7.67 13.84
N GLY A 81 -10.14 -8.81 13.15
CA GLY A 81 -11.18 -9.16 12.17
C GLY A 81 -12.59 -9.26 12.75
N ARG A 82 -12.74 -9.45 14.08
CA ARG A 82 -14.06 -9.44 14.75
C ARG A 82 -14.58 -8.04 15.04
N ARG A 83 -13.74 -7.01 14.90
CA ARG A 83 -14.15 -5.62 15.21
C ARG A 83 -14.89 -5.00 14.04
N SER A 84 -15.93 -4.25 14.33
CA SER A 84 -16.70 -3.50 13.32
C SER A 84 -15.92 -2.34 12.68
N ASP A 85 -14.86 -1.87 13.33
CA ASP A 85 -13.99 -0.78 12.87
C ASP A 85 -12.70 -1.28 12.19
N TYR A 86 -12.58 -2.58 11.92
CA TYR A 86 -11.47 -3.16 11.15
C TYR A 86 -11.80 -3.23 9.67
N GLN A 87 -10.85 -2.81 8.84
CA GLN A 87 -10.94 -2.92 7.39
C GLN A 87 -9.60 -3.36 6.81
N GLN A 88 -9.60 -4.41 6.01
CA GLN A 88 -8.42 -4.88 5.29
C GLN A 88 -8.42 -4.33 3.87
N HIS A 89 -7.27 -3.78 3.44
CA HIS A 89 -7.15 -3.09 2.14
C HIS A 89 -6.37 -3.91 1.10
N SER A 90 -5.43 -4.76 1.51
CA SER A 90 -4.65 -5.61 0.60
C SER A 90 -5.11 -7.06 0.59
N SER A 91 -4.80 -7.78 -0.50
CA SER A 91 -4.95 -9.24 -0.54
C SER A 91 -4.12 -9.88 0.60
N PRO A 92 -4.68 -10.86 1.33
CA PRO A 92 -4.02 -11.45 2.49
C PRO A 92 -2.75 -12.25 2.17
N HIS A 93 -2.45 -12.51 0.89
CA HIS A 93 -1.34 -13.36 0.45
C HIS A 93 -0.64 -12.82 -0.80
N LEU A 94 -0.25 -11.53 -0.82
CA LEU A 94 0.69 -11.08 -1.84
C LEU A 94 2.04 -11.75 -1.59
N LEU A 95 2.50 -12.59 -2.51
CA LEU A 95 3.82 -13.21 -2.47
C LEU A 95 4.87 -12.20 -2.95
N VAL A 96 5.75 -11.78 -2.04
CA VAL A 96 6.91 -10.96 -2.39
C VAL A 96 8.14 -11.87 -2.45
N ASN A 97 8.80 -11.87 -3.61
CA ASN A 97 10.04 -12.62 -3.81
C ASN A 97 11.21 -11.91 -3.14
N ASN A 98 12.14 -12.69 -2.58
CA ASN A 98 13.37 -12.15 -2.02
C ASN A 98 14.18 -11.34 -3.06
N GLY A 99 14.75 -10.21 -2.65
CA GLY A 99 15.56 -9.33 -3.49
C GLY A 99 14.77 -8.50 -4.51
N GLN A 100 13.44 -8.70 -4.61
CA GLN A 100 12.57 -7.97 -5.54
C GLN A 100 11.71 -6.95 -4.81
N THR A 101 11.54 -5.77 -5.42
CA THR A 101 10.60 -4.78 -4.89
C THR A 101 9.20 -5.10 -5.36
N THR A 102 8.24 -5.12 -4.45
CA THR A 102 6.82 -5.24 -4.77
C THR A 102 6.08 -3.98 -4.36
N ILE A 103 5.17 -3.53 -5.23
CA ILE A 103 4.35 -2.33 -5.03
C ILE A 103 2.89 -2.77 -4.85
N LEU A 104 2.30 -2.35 -3.75
CA LEU A 104 0.88 -2.46 -3.45
C LEU A 104 0.26 -1.07 -3.56
N ASN A 105 -0.83 -0.93 -4.31
CA ASN A 105 -1.56 0.32 -4.39
C ASN A 105 -3.06 0.09 -4.14
N GLY A 106 -3.67 1.10 -3.53
CA GLY A 106 -5.12 1.19 -3.38
C GLY A 106 -5.49 2.63 -3.63
N THR A 107 -5.56 2.98 -4.91
CA THR A 107 -5.82 4.36 -5.35
C THR A 107 -7.13 4.47 -6.10
N ARG A 108 -7.75 5.64 -5.96
CA ARG A 108 -8.94 6.04 -6.71
C ARG A 108 -8.71 7.41 -7.30
N SER A 109 -9.34 7.67 -8.43
CA SER A 109 -9.27 8.99 -9.03
C SER A 109 -10.56 9.76 -8.80
N ARG A 110 -10.41 11.06 -8.56
CA ARG A 110 -11.51 11.98 -8.28
C ARG A 110 -11.38 13.20 -9.18
N GLN A 111 -12.45 13.51 -9.89
CA GLN A 111 -12.55 14.72 -10.71
C GLN A 111 -13.11 15.87 -9.87
N TYR A 112 -12.66 17.09 -10.19
CA TYR A 112 -13.15 18.33 -9.58
C TYR A 112 -13.02 19.50 -10.56
N VAL A 113 -13.82 20.54 -10.37
CA VAL A 113 -13.72 21.76 -11.19
C VAL A 113 -12.69 22.68 -10.56
N ARG A 114 -11.48 22.76 -11.14
CA ARG A 114 -10.40 23.58 -10.57
C ARG A 114 -10.52 25.06 -10.91
N GLY A 115 -11.25 25.39 -11.96
CA GLY A 115 -11.21 26.73 -12.54
C GLY A 115 -12.21 26.92 -13.65
N VAL A 116 -12.07 28.06 -14.33
CA VAL A 116 -12.91 28.48 -15.43
C VAL A 116 -12.04 29.08 -16.52
N LEU A 117 -12.26 28.67 -17.77
CA LEU A 117 -11.58 29.21 -18.94
C LEU A 117 -12.55 30.06 -19.77
N ALA A 118 -12.04 31.10 -20.41
CA ALA A 118 -12.80 31.87 -21.40
C ALA A 118 -13.11 30.98 -22.62
N SER A 119 -14.35 31.02 -23.11
CA SER A 119 -14.73 30.27 -24.30
C SER A 119 -14.00 30.81 -25.54
N ALA A 120 -13.32 29.93 -26.28
CA ALA A 120 -12.57 30.30 -27.48
C ALA A 120 -13.45 30.58 -28.71
N ASN A 121 -14.76 30.24 -28.66
CA ASN A 121 -15.65 30.23 -29.82
C ASN A 121 -16.45 31.53 -30.02
N GLY A 122 -16.00 32.66 -29.47
CA GLY A 122 -16.56 34.01 -29.74
C GLY A 122 -17.97 34.29 -29.20
N LEU A 123 -18.71 33.28 -28.73
CA LEU A 123 -19.94 33.43 -27.96
C LEU A 123 -19.60 33.72 -26.50
N ALA A 124 -20.23 34.76 -25.92
CA ALA A 124 -20.10 35.10 -24.52
C ALA A 124 -20.42 33.88 -23.64
N GLY A 125 -19.40 33.30 -23.03
CA GLY A 125 -19.52 32.08 -22.24
C GLY A 125 -18.19 31.63 -21.67
N TYR A 126 -18.27 30.68 -20.74
CA TYR A 126 -17.12 30.10 -20.08
C TYR A 126 -17.16 28.57 -20.16
N THR A 127 -15.98 27.95 -20.08
CA THR A 127 -15.84 26.50 -20.03
C THR A 127 -15.26 26.11 -18.66
N PRO A 128 -15.91 25.25 -17.87
CA PRO A 128 -15.34 24.72 -16.65
C PRO A 128 -14.01 24.01 -16.93
N ASP A 129 -12.97 24.35 -16.16
CA ASP A 129 -11.68 23.67 -16.20
C ASP A 129 -11.72 22.50 -15.22
N VAL A 130 -11.91 21.30 -15.76
CA VAL A 130 -12.01 20.06 -14.98
C VAL A 130 -10.62 19.46 -14.81
N ALA A 131 -10.25 19.19 -13.56
CA ALA A 131 -9.02 18.49 -13.20
C ALA A 131 -9.32 17.18 -12.50
N GLN A 132 -8.29 16.36 -12.38
CA GLN A 132 -8.35 15.04 -11.77
C GLN A 132 -7.22 14.93 -10.75
N LEU A 133 -7.53 14.37 -9.57
CA LEU A 133 -6.56 14.04 -8.54
C LEU A 133 -6.65 12.55 -8.21
N THR A 134 -5.59 12.00 -7.63
CA THR A 134 -5.52 10.61 -7.20
C THR A 134 -5.42 10.58 -5.68
N GLU A 135 -6.35 9.88 -5.04
CA GLU A 135 -6.37 9.60 -3.60
C GLU A 135 -6.04 8.12 -3.38
N GLY A 136 -5.49 7.78 -2.23
CA GLY A 136 -5.18 6.40 -1.87
C GLY A 136 -3.78 6.22 -1.32
N TYR A 137 -3.37 4.96 -1.24
CA TYR A 137 -2.04 4.61 -0.75
C TYR A 137 -1.21 3.84 -1.77
N THR A 138 0.09 3.95 -1.60
CA THR A 138 1.13 3.15 -2.24
C THR A 138 2.06 2.62 -1.15
N LEU A 139 2.30 1.31 -1.17
CA LEU A 139 3.22 0.61 -0.28
C LEU A 139 4.25 -0.12 -1.12
N GLU A 140 5.52 0.22 -0.95
CA GLU A 140 6.66 -0.48 -1.55
C GLU A 140 7.37 -1.29 -0.47
N LEU A 141 7.56 -2.58 -0.74
CA LEU A 141 8.38 -3.46 0.09
C LEU A 141 9.53 -4.02 -0.76
N SER A 142 10.76 -3.82 -0.27
CA SER A 142 11.97 -4.38 -0.86
C SER A 142 12.68 -5.24 0.20
N PRO A 143 12.38 -6.55 0.30
CA PRO A 143 13.00 -7.42 1.27
C PRO A 143 14.27 -8.10 0.71
N LEU A 144 15.20 -8.36 1.60
CA LEU A 144 16.45 -9.08 1.35
C LEU A 144 16.76 -9.97 2.56
N LEU A 145 16.68 -11.28 2.37
CA LEU A 145 17.07 -12.27 3.37
C LEU A 145 18.58 -12.36 3.52
N SER A 146 19.03 -12.70 4.73
CA SER A 146 20.41 -13.14 4.95
C SER A 146 20.68 -14.49 4.27
N LEU A 147 21.95 -14.80 4.03
CA LEU A 147 22.36 -16.05 3.35
C LEU A 147 21.90 -17.31 4.08
N ASP A 148 21.82 -17.26 5.41
CA ASP A 148 21.33 -18.34 6.28
C ASP A 148 19.79 -18.36 6.40
N GLY A 149 19.09 -17.41 5.77
CA GLY A 149 17.64 -17.26 5.85
C GLY A 149 17.10 -16.87 7.22
N SER A 150 17.97 -16.58 8.21
CA SER A 150 17.56 -16.33 9.60
C SER A 150 17.03 -14.92 9.83
N THR A 151 17.44 -13.96 9.01
CA THR A 151 17.06 -12.55 9.14
C THR A 151 16.56 -11.97 7.83
N ILE A 152 15.69 -10.98 7.94
CA ILE A 152 15.13 -10.21 6.84
C ILE A 152 15.57 -8.76 7.04
N ASP A 153 16.24 -8.20 6.03
CA ASP A 153 16.45 -6.77 5.86
C ASP A 153 15.41 -6.25 4.87
N ALA A 154 14.57 -5.29 5.22
CA ALA A 154 13.63 -4.72 4.24
C ALA A 154 13.56 -3.21 4.31
N VAL A 155 13.44 -2.59 3.14
CA VAL A 155 13.02 -1.19 3.01
C VAL A 155 11.51 -1.15 2.83
N LEU A 156 10.84 -0.42 3.71
CA LEU A 156 9.41 -0.19 3.69
C LEU A 156 9.17 1.28 3.33
N LYS A 157 8.50 1.53 2.20
CA LYS A 157 8.00 2.86 1.86
C LYS A 157 6.50 2.83 1.83
N PHE A 158 5.86 3.74 2.54
CA PHE A 158 4.42 3.91 2.49
C PHE A 158 4.11 5.38 2.22
N HIS A 159 3.16 5.59 1.33
CA HIS A 159 2.62 6.89 1.00
C HIS A 159 1.10 6.80 0.96
N ASN A 160 0.41 7.75 1.58
CA ASN A 160 -1.05 7.84 1.52
C ASN A 160 -1.48 9.30 1.41
N ASP A 161 -2.20 9.62 0.35
CA ASP A 161 -2.79 10.94 0.11
C ASP A 161 -4.32 10.81 0.09
N GLN A 162 -5.01 11.61 0.90
CA GLN A 162 -6.46 11.65 0.94
C GLN A 162 -6.95 13.09 0.85
N VAL A 163 -8.03 13.33 0.12
CA VAL A 163 -8.74 14.62 0.18
C VAL A 163 -9.57 14.66 1.45
N GLU A 164 -9.23 15.58 2.34
CA GLU A 164 -10.02 15.84 3.54
C GLU A 164 -11.33 16.52 3.23
N LYS A 165 -11.24 17.53 2.36
CA LYS A 165 -12.36 18.40 2.03
C LYS A 165 -12.16 19.01 0.65
N MET A 166 -13.23 19.13 -0.12
CA MET A 166 -13.28 20.03 -1.27
C MET A 166 -13.88 21.35 -0.82
N VAL A 167 -13.10 22.43 -0.87
CA VAL A 167 -13.56 23.76 -0.50
C VAL A 167 -14.13 24.43 -1.74
N ALA A 168 -15.43 24.69 -1.73
CA ALA A 168 -16.07 25.43 -2.81
C ALA A 168 -15.65 26.92 -2.77
N VAL A 169 -15.16 27.42 -3.89
CA VAL A 169 -14.77 28.82 -4.09
C VAL A 169 -15.54 29.38 -5.27
N GLN A 170 -16.27 30.47 -5.05
CA GLN A 170 -16.98 31.17 -6.12
C GLN A 170 -16.01 32.10 -6.85
N LEU A 171 -15.84 31.86 -8.15
CA LEU A 171 -15.07 32.72 -9.04
C LEU A 171 -16.00 33.41 -10.02
N GLN A 172 -15.70 34.66 -10.35
CA GLN A 172 -16.42 35.35 -11.42
C GLN A 172 -15.98 34.77 -12.77
N ALA A 173 -16.95 34.36 -13.59
CA ALA A 173 -16.68 33.87 -14.93
C ALA A 173 -16.10 34.97 -15.82
N PRO A 174 -15.17 34.64 -16.73
CA PRO A 174 -14.74 35.55 -17.78
C PRO A 174 -15.90 35.78 -18.78
N GLY A 175 -16.24 37.02 -19.07
CA GLY A 175 -17.29 37.37 -20.04
C GLY A 175 -17.90 38.76 -19.83
N THR A 176 -18.91 39.09 -20.63
CA THR A 176 -19.65 40.38 -20.56
C THR A 176 -20.74 40.39 -19.50
N ALA A 177 -21.15 39.22 -19.00
CA ALA A 177 -22.15 39.07 -17.94
C ALA A 177 -21.47 38.70 -16.61
N GLN A 178 -21.94 39.29 -15.49
CA GLN A 178 -21.54 38.86 -14.14
C GLN A 178 -22.16 37.50 -13.83
N GLN A 179 -21.39 36.43 -14.01
CA GLN A 179 -21.76 35.07 -13.61
C GLN A 179 -20.77 34.57 -12.56
N TRP A 180 -21.29 33.92 -11.52
CA TRP A 180 -20.48 33.28 -10.48
C TRP A 180 -20.43 31.77 -10.72
N VAL A 181 -19.24 31.19 -10.65
CA VAL A 181 -19.01 29.77 -10.90
C VAL A 181 -18.40 29.15 -9.66
N ASN A 182 -18.97 28.03 -9.22
CA ASN A 182 -18.39 27.24 -8.14
C ASN A 182 -17.20 26.44 -8.69
N THR A 183 -16.03 26.70 -8.12
CA THR A 183 -14.82 25.90 -8.29
C THR A 183 -14.49 25.20 -6.98
N GLU A 184 -13.65 24.19 -7.03
CA GLU A 184 -13.27 23.38 -5.87
C GLU A 184 -11.76 23.43 -5.66
N VAL A 185 -11.35 23.70 -4.43
CA VAL A 185 -9.95 23.63 -3.99
C VAL A 185 -9.79 22.43 -3.05
N PRO A 186 -9.01 21.40 -3.41
CA PRO A 186 -8.81 20.23 -2.56
C PRO A 186 -7.92 20.56 -1.35
N GLN A 187 -8.37 20.19 -0.15
CA GLN A 187 -7.55 20.10 1.05
C GLN A 187 -7.07 18.66 1.22
N LEU A 188 -5.76 18.45 1.28
CA LEU A 188 -5.14 17.12 1.31
C LEU A 188 -4.56 16.81 2.69
N SER A 189 -4.68 15.56 3.12
CA SER A 189 -3.90 14.97 4.20
C SER A 189 -2.96 13.93 3.60
N SER A 190 -1.69 13.99 3.99
CA SER A 190 -0.67 13.03 3.55
C SER A 190 0.00 12.33 4.72
N CYS A 191 0.40 11.08 4.52
CA CYS A 191 1.23 10.30 5.44
C CYS A 191 2.34 9.61 4.67
N ARG A 192 3.58 9.73 5.16
CA ARG A 192 4.78 9.18 4.54
C ARG A 192 5.55 8.35 5.57
N LEU A 193 6.02 7.19 5.15
CA LEU A 193 7.00 6.39 5.86
C LEU A 193 8.06 5.95 4.85
N GLN A 194 9.33 6.04 5.24
CA GLN A 194 10.43 5.39 4.55
C GLN A 194 11.43 4.95 5.61
N GLU A 195 11.38 3.68 5.97
CA GLU A 195 12.30 3.12 6.96
C GLU A 195 12.84 1.77 6.51
N ARG A 196 14.00 1.43 7.08
CA ARG A 196 14.59 0.11 6.95
C ARG A 196 14.39 -0.64 8.25
N PHE A 197 13.83 -1.84 8.15
CA PHE A 197 13.67 -2.76 9.27
C PHE A 197 14.57 -3.97 9.08
N ARG A 198 15.06 -4.49 10.19
CA ARG A 198 15.77 -5.78 10.24
C ARG A 198 15.17 -6.63 11.35
N TRP A 199 14.74 -7.85 11.02
CA TRP A 199 14.11 -8.75 12.01
C TRP A 199 14.34 -10.23 11.69
N PRO A 200 14.17 -11.13 12.68
CA PRO A 200 14.22 -12.57 12.47
C PRO A 200 13.12 -13.08 11.54
N SER A 201 13.44 -14.02 10.64
CA SER A 201 12.52 -14.54 9.62
C SER A 201 11.40 -15.44 10.17
N ASP A 202 11.55 -15.92 11.41
CA ASP A 202 10.55 -16.65 12.18
C ASP A 202 9.52 -15.74 12.85
N LYS A 203 9.66 -14.41 12.75
CA LYS A 203 8.76 -13.41 13.35
C LYS A 203 7.99 -12.61 12.31
N VAL A 204 6.92 -12.00 12.79
CA VAL A 204 6.11 -11.04 12.03
C VAL A 204 6.50 -9.63 12.45
N LEU A 205 6.81 -8.78 11.48
CA LEU A 205 6.94 -7.35 11.69
C LEU A 205 5.56 -6.70 11.57
N LEU A 206 5.14 -6.00 12.63
CA LEU A 206 3.95 -5.16 12.65
C LEU A 206 4.37 -3.70 12.72
N VAL A 207 3.95 -2.90 11.76
CA VAL A 207 4.16 -1.45 11.73
C VAL A 207 2.82 -0.74 11.84
N SER A 208 2.68 0.17 12.80
CA SER A 208 1.55 1.07 12.95
C SER A 208 1.97 2.49 12.56
N LEU A 209 1.26 3.07 11.60
CA LEU A 209 1.46 4.44 11.15
C LEU A 209 0.73 5.48 12.02
N GLY A 210 0.03 5.01 13.05
CA GLY A 210 -0.84 5.84 13.88
C GLY A 210 -2.11 6.26 13.15
N MET A 211 -2.81 7.24 13.74
CA MET A 211 -4.10 7.74 13.27
C MET A 211 -3.93 8.58 12.01
N VAL A 212 -3.97 7.94 10.84
CA VAL A 212 -3.84 8.58 9.53
C VAL A 212 -5.20 8.60 8.82
N ALA A 213 -5.31 9.36 7.73
CA ALA A 213 -6.53 9.35 6.92
C ALA A 213 -6.72 7.95 6.35
N SER A 214 -7.90 7.34 6.50
CA SER A 214 -8.13 5.97 6.02
C SER A 214 -7.77 5.87 4.52
N PRO A 215 -6.95 4.89 4.11
CA PRO A 215 -6.47 4.76 2.74
C PRO A 215 -7.59 4.54 1.71
N VAL A 216 -8.72 4.00 2.15
CA VAL A 216 -9.92 3.78 1.34
C VAL A 216 -11.14 4.26 2.14
N PRO A 217 -12.04 5.06 1.53
CA PRO A 217 -13.27 5.46 2.20
C PRO A 217 -14.15 4.26 2.52
N GLN A 218 -14.76 4.27 3.70
CA GLN A 218 -15.71 3.24 4.10
C GLN A 218 -16.90 3.23 3.15
N MET A 219 -17.28 2.04 2.68
CA MET A 219 -18.52 1.82 1.96
C MET A 219 -19.66 2.13 2.94
N LYS A 220 -20.34 3.27 2.75
CA LYS A 220 -21.44 3.68 3.63
C LYS A 220 -22.53 2.61 3.60
N SER A 221 -23.01 2.21 4.78
CA SER A 221 -24.22 1.41 4.89
C SER A 221 -25.39 2.16 4.23
N PRO A 222 -26.24 1.49 3.43
CA PRO A 222 -27.28 2.14 2.61
C PRO A 222 -28.38 2.89 3.41
N LEU A 223 -28.34 2.83 4.74
CA LEU A 223 -29.30 3.48 5.65
C LEU A 223 -28.79 4.80 6.27
N SER A 224 -27.61 5.29 5.89
CA SER A 224 -27.07 6.55 6.45
C SER A 224 -27.53 7.78 5.65
N LEU A 225 -28.21 8.71 6.32
CA LEU A 225 -28.65 10.00 5.77
C LEU A 225 -27.45 10.84 5.29
N PRO A 226 -27.59 11.62 4.20
CA PRO A 226 -26.50 12.38 3.61
C PRO A 226 -26.30 13.68 4.38
N LEU A 227 -25.67 13.61 5.56
CA LEU A 227 -25.12 14.81 6.20
C LEU A 227 -23.70 15.03 5.69
N THR A 228 -23.42 16.28 5.27
CA THR A 228 -22.12 16.92 5.01
C THR A 228 -20.94 15.96 4.89
N SER A 229 -20.35 15.79 3.70
CA SER A 229 -19.19 14.92 3.46
C SER A 229 -18.19 14.98 4.63
N PRO A 230 -18.19 13.98 5.52
CA PRO A 230 -17.31 14.00 6.68
C PRO A 230 -15.88 13.85 6.17
N ALA A 231 -14.94 14.51 6.85
CA ALA A 231 -13.51 14.27 6.65
C ALA A 231 -13.25 12.75 6.62
N PRO A 232 -12.27 12.26 5.83
CA PRO A 232 -11.98 10.85 5.73
C PRO A 232 -11.79 10.27 7.14
N PRO A 233 -12.46 9.15 7.47
CA PRO A 233 -12.37 8.59 8.81
C PRO A 233 -10.89 8.34 9.12
N ARG A 234 -10.41 8.91 10.25
CA ARG A 234 -9.06 8.67 10.73
C ARG A 234 -9.01 7.28 11.35
N ALA A 235 -8.00 6.50 11.02
CA ALA A 235 -7.84 5.15 11.53
C ALA A 235 -6.36 4.81 11.71
N ASP A 236 -6.08 3.92 12.65
CA ASP A 236 -4.74 3.37 12.85
C ASP A 236 -4.41 2.43 11.70
N THR A 237 -3.44 2.79 10.86
CA THR A 237 -3.02 1.95 9.72
C THR A 237 -1.94 0.97 10.15
N LEU A 238 -2.21 -0.32 9.94
CA LEU A 238 -1.38 -1.44 10.33
C LEU A 238 -0.83 -2.15 9.09
N ILE A 239 0.46 -2.45 9.12
CA ILE A 239 1.16 -3.21 8.08
C ILE A 239 1.79 -4.44 8.75
N PHE A 240 1.37 -5.63 8.33
CA PHE A 240 1.94 -6.90 8.78
C PHE A 240 2.82 -7.46 7.66
N ILE A 241 4.03 -7.87 8.02
CA ILE A 241 4.99 -8.50 7.11
C ILE A 241 5.46 -9.80 7.74
N GLU A 242 5.16 -10.91 7.05
CA GLU A 242 5.48 -12.27 7.51
C GLU A 242 6.22 -13.03 6.40
N ASN A 243 7.25 -13.78 6.75
CA ASN A 243 7.88 -14.74 5.84
C ASN A 243 7.18 -16.11 5.93
N LYS A 244 6.74 -16.64 4.79
CA LYS A 244 6.13 -17.97 4.65
C LYS A 244 7.16 -19.06 4.34
N GLY A 245 8.43 -18.70 4.15
CA GLY A 245 9.50 -19.63 3.81
C GLY A 245 9.61 -19.86 2.31
N ALA A 246 10.21 -20.98 1.91
CA ALA A 246 10.38 -21.33 0.51
C ALA A 246 9.01 -21.38 -0.21
N ALA A 247 8.85 -20.54 -1.22
CA ALA A 247 7.70 -20.58 -2.10
C ALA A 247 7.75 -21.89 -2.88
N VAL A 248 6.81 -22.81 -2.60
CA VAL A 248 6.57 -23.91 -3.54
C VAL A 248 6.16 -23.25 -4.85
N ARG A 249 6.97 -23.43 -5.89
CA ARG A 249 6.55 -23.12 -7.26
C ARG A 249 5.32 -23.98 -7.52
N ASN A 250 4.13 -23.41 -7.34
CA ASN A 250 2.95 -23.92 -8.00
C ASN A 250 3.20 -23.69 -9.49
N VAL A 251 3.89 -24.64 -10.12
CA VAL A 251 3.81 -24.86 -11.55
C VAL A 251 2.34 -25.16 -11.77
N THR A 252 1.57 -24.12 -12.09
CA THR A 252 0.28 -24.35 -12.74
C THR A 252 0.67 -25.11 -14.00
N PRO A 253 0.21 -26.36 -14.21
CA PRO A 253 0.47 -27.02 -15.48
C PRO A 253 -0.07 -26.07 -16.54
N ALA A 254 0.81 -25.57 -17.41
CA ALA A 254 0.38 -24.95 -18.64
C ALA A 254 -0.61 -25.93 -19.27
N GLY A 255 -1.86 -25.50 -19.44
CA GLY A 255 -2.95 -26.36 -19.87
C GLY A 255 -2.55 -27.17 -21.09
N THR A 256 -2.26 -28.45 -20.89
CA THR A 256 -2.13 -29.44 -21.94
C THR A 256 -3.54 -29.80 -22.37
N ALA A 257 -4.00 -29.14 -23.44
CA ALA A 257 -4.65 -29.77 -24.60
C ALA A 257 -5.47 -28.71 -25.36
N SER A 258 -4.90 -28.20 -26.46
CA SER A 258 -5.71 -27.76 -27.58
C SER A 258 -6.49 -28.97 -28.09
N ALA A 259 -7.79 -29.01 -27.81
CA ALA A 259 -8.68 -29.96 -28.46
C ALA A 259 -8.67 -29.70 -29.98
N PRO A 260 -8.39 -30.70 -30.83
CA PRO A 260 -8.46 -30.50 -32.27
C PRO A 260 -9.93 -30.29 -32.67
N ALA A 261 -10.17 -29.22 -33.43
CA ALA A 261 -11.47 -28.85 -33.97
C ALA A 261 -12.12 -30.05 -34.69
N THR A 262 -13.20 -30.57 -34.11
CA THR A 262 -14.01 -31.61 -34.75
C THR A 262 -14.82 -30.97 -35.87
N LYS A 263 -14.43 -31.23 -37.12
CA LYS A 263 -15.19 -30.87 -38.32
C LYS A 263 -16.53 -31.61 -38.28
N TYR A 264 -17.62 -30.87 -38.08
CA TYR A 264 -18.97 -31.38 -38.21
C TYR A 264 -19.28 -31.55 -39.72
N HIS A 265 -19.48 -32.79 -40.16
CA HIS A 265 -20.02 -33.15 -41.47
C HIS A 265 -21.06 -34.25 -41.23
N GLY A 266 -22.31 -34.02 -41.62
CA GLY A 266 -23.27 -35.13 -41.79
C GLY A 266 -24.70 -34.81 -41.39
N ARG A 267 -25.57 -34.88 -42.39
CA ARG A 267 -27.03 -34.82 -42.38
C ARG A 267 -27.65 -36.04 -41.69
N TYR A 268 -28.80 -35.86 -41.04
CA TYR A 268 -30.12 -36.39 -41.42
C TYR A 268 -31.20 -35.50 -40.78
#